data_AF-A0ABD4ZDJ7-F1
#
_entry.id   AF-A0ABD4ZDJ7-F1
#
_cell.length_a   1.000
_cell.length_b   1.000
_cell.length_c   1.000
_cell.angle_alpha   90.00
_cell.angle_beta   90.00
_cell.angle_gamma   90.00
#
_symmetry.space_group_name_H-M   'P 1'
#
loop_
_entity.id
_entity.type
_entity.pdbx_description
1 polymer ?
#
loop_
_entity_poly.entity_id
_entity_poly.type
_entity_poly.pdbx_seq_one_letter_code
_entity_poly.pdbx_strand_id
1 'polypeptide(L)'
;SARGTMDLDAEIDRRIDAMHADDEATVIYTSGSTGRPKGVVLSHRNLLHVVINGPLDDNLAPILSGEKRTLLFLPMAHVFARFI
;
A
#
# COMPACT_ATOMS: atom_id res chain seq x y z
N SER A 1 -10.49 -18.16 30.08
CA SER A 1 -10.30 -16.77 29.58
C SER A 1 -10.30 -16.82 28.05
N ALA A 2 -11.46 -16.69 27.41
CA ALA A 2 -11.60 -16.85 25.94
C ALA A 2 -12.88 -16.15 25.42
N ARG A 3 -13.21 -14.98 25.97
CA ARG A 3 -14.44 -14.23 25.63
C ARG A 3 -14.17 -12.98 24.77
N GLY A 4 -12.91 -12.72 24.42
CA GLY A 4 -12.48 -11.51 23.70
C GLY A 4 -12.19 -11.69 22.21
N THR A 5 -12.14 -12.92 21.69
CA THR A 5 -11.77 -13.19 20.29
C THR A 5 -12.95 -13.05 19.34
N MET A 6 -14.10 -13.66 19.65
CA MET A 6 -15.25 -13.69 18.73
C MET A 6 -15.92 -12.31 18.49
N ASP A 7 -15.86 -11.41 19.48
CA ASP A 7 -16.35 -10.03 19.35
C ASP A 7 -15.37 -9.16 18.55
N LEU A 8 -14.07 -9.41 18.72
CA LEU A 8 -13.01 -8.73 17.97
C LEU A 8 -13.01 -9.15 16.49
N ASP A 9 -13.16 -10.45 16.23
CA ASP A 9 -13.20 -10.98 14.86
C ASP A 9 -14.41 -10.41 14.10
N ALA A 10 -15.60 -10.38 14.72
CA ALA A 10 -16.80 -9.79 14.12
C ALA A 10 -16.72 -8.27 13.90
N GLU A 11 -15.97 -7.54 14.74
CA GLU A 11 -15.68 -6.12 14.53
C GLU A 11 -14.67 -5.90 13.40
N ILE A 12 -13.64 -6.76 13.30
CA ILE A 12 -12.67 -6.73 12.21
C ILE A 12 -13.39 -6.99 10.87
N ASP A 13 -14.22 -8.03 10.79
CA ASP A 13 -14.97 -8.38 9.59
C ASP A 13 -15.90 -7.24 9.14
N ARG A 14 -16.65 -6.64 10.08
CA ARG A 14 -17.50 -5.48 9.76
C ARG A 14 -16.71 -4.30 9.19
N ARG A 15 -15.50 -4.04 9.70
CA ARG A 15 -14.65 -2.97 9.19
C ARG A 15 -14.12 -3.29 7.80
N ILE A 16 -13.71 -4.54 7.56
CA ILE A 16 -13.27 -5.00 6.24
C ILE A 16 -14.40 -4.84 5.23
N ASP A 17 -15.62 -5.26 5.58
CA ASP A 17 -16.80 -5.18 4.70
C ASP A 17 -17.22 -3.73 4.39
N ALA A 18 -16.94 -2.79 5.29
CA ALA A 18 -17.27 -1.38 5.12
C ALA A 18 -16.21 -0.58 4.32
N MET A 19 -15.03 -1.15 4.07
CA MET A 19 -13.95 -0.48 3.35
C MET A 19 -14.16 -0.53 1.83
N HIS A 20 -13.91 0.59 1.17
CA HIS A 20 -13.96 0.72 -0.28
C HIS A 20 -12.57 0.97 -0.86
N ALA A 21 -12.37 0.57 -2.11
CA ALA A 21 -11.08 0.79 -2.80
C ALA A 21 -10.71 2.27 -2.91
N ASP A 22 -11.68 3.18 -2.92
CA ASP A 22 -11.43 4.61 -3.05
C ASP A 22 -11.23 5.33 -1.71
N ASP A 23 -11.33 4.61 -0.58
CA ASP A 23 -11.01 5.14 0.74
C ASP A 23 -9.52 5.47 0.85
N GLU A 24 -9.21 6.55 1.57
CA GLU A 24 -7.85 7.02 1.80
C GLU A 24 -7.04 6.01 2.62
N ALA A 25 -5.89 5.57 2.10
CA ALA A 25 -5.04 4.57 2.73
C ALA A 25 -3.78 5.19 3.35
N THR A 26 -3.15 6.16 2.68
CA THR A 26 -1.91 6.77 3.18
C THR A 26 -1.63 8.15 2.59
N VAL A 27 -0.76 8.91 3.25
CA VAL A 27 -0.21 10.16 2.73
C VAL A 27 1.30 10.03 2.59
N ILE A 28 1.84 10.38 1.42
CA ILE A 28 3.27 10.44 1.16
C ILE A 28 3.68 11.89 0.94
N TYR A 29 4.68 12.36 1.70
CA TYR A 29 5.24 13.68 1.51
C TYR A 29 6.36 13.64 0.49
N THR A 30 6.29 14.53 -0.49
CA THR A 30 7.33 14.73 -1.50
C THR A 30 7.97 16.09 -1.29
N SER A 31 9.25 16.25 -1.62
CA SER A 31 10.00 17.51 -1.41
C SER A 31 9.37 18.71 -2.12
N GLY A 32 8.62 18.49 -3.19
CA GLY A 32 7.98 19.52 -4.00
C GLY A 32 8.99 20.35 -4.79
N SER A 33 8.67 20.71 -6.03
CA SER A 33 9.57 21.52 -6.89
C SER A 33 9.80 22.96 -6.38
N THR A 34 9.00 23.42 -5.40
CA THR A 34 9.02 24.78 -4.86
C THR A 34 9.57 24.86 -3.42
N GLY A 35 10.26 23.81 -2.95
CA GLY A 35 10.93 23.76 -1.64
C GLY A 35 10.04 23.54 -0.42
N ARG A 36 8.71 23.47 -0.60
CA ARG A 36 7.75 23.11 0.45
C ARG A 36 7.23 21.70 0.19
N PRO A 37 7.35 20.77 1.16
CA PRO A 37 6.83 19.43 0.98
C PRO A 37 5.33 19.42 0.72
N LYS A 38 4.90 18.62 -0.26
CA LYS A 38 3.49 18.40 -0.58
C LYS A 38 3.08 16.98 -0.18
N GLY A 39 1.98 16.87 0.56
CA GLY A 39 1.36 15.59 0.89
C GLY A 39 0.52 15.08 -0.28
N VAL A 40 0.79 13.85 -0.70
CA VAL A 40 0.02 13.13 -1.72
C VAL A 40 -0.82 12.08 -1.00
N VAL A 41 -2.14 12.26 -1.02
CA VAL A 41 -3.10 11.29 -0.47
C VAL A 41 -3.29 10.18 -1.49
N LEU A 42 -3.20 8.93 -1.05
CA LEU A 42 -3.35 7.73 -1.88
C LEU A 42 -4.47 6.86 -1.31
N SER A 43 -5.38 6.43 -2.17
CA SER A 43 -6.40 5.44 -1.84
C SER A 43 -5.87 4.01 -1.94
N HIS A 44 -6.64 3.04 -1.44
CA HIS A 44 -6.38 1.62 -1.65
C HIS A 44 -6.27 1.26 -3.14
N ARG A 45 -7.12 1.85 -3.99
CA ARG A 45 -7.12 1.65 -5.45
C ARG A 45 -5.82 2.12 -6.07
N ASN A 46 -5.27 3.25 -5.62
CA ASN A 46 -3.99 3.75 -6.15
C ASN A 46 -2.84 2.76 -5.88
N LEU A 47 -2.82 2.16 -4.69
CA LEU A 47 -1.81 1.15 -4.34
C LEU A 47 -2.00 -0.15 -5.12
N LEU A 48 -3.25 -0.64 -5.20
CA LEU A 48 -3.59 -1.87 -5.94
C LEU A 48 -3.29 -1.77 -7.43
N HIS A 49 -3.44 -0.58 -8.03
CA HIS A 49 -3.12 -0.36 -9.44
C HIS A 49 -1.69 -0.80 -9.78
N VAL A 50 -0.71 -0.44 -8.93
CA VAL A 50 0.70 -0.81 -9.17
C VAL A 50 0.91 -2.31 -8.97
N VAL A 51 0.24 -2.94 -8.01
CA VAL A 51 0.34 -4.38 -7.75
C VAL A 51 -0.24 -5.21 -8.88
N ILE A 52 -1.39 -4.80 -9.40
CA ILE A 52 -2.10 -5.53 -10.46
C ILE A 52 -1.41 -5.33 -11.81
N ASN A 53 -1.02 -4.10 -12.14
CA ASN A 53 -0.47 -3.78 -13.46
C ASN A 53 1.06 -3.89 -13.53
N GLY A 54 1.75 -3.87 -12.40
CA GLY A 54 3.21 -3.92 -12.35
C GLY A 54 3.84 -5.13 -13.02
N PRO A 55 3.31 -6.36 -12.83
CA PRO A 55 3.79 -7.54 -13.54
C PRO A 55 3.60 -7.49 -15.07
N LEU A 56 2.76 -6.58 -15.58
CA LEU A 56 2.53 -6.37 -17.01
C LEU A 56 3.43 -5.26 -17.60
N ASP A 57 4.15 -4.51 -16.76
CA ASP A 57 5.09 -3.48 -17.19
C ASP A 57 6.47 -4.09 -17.44
N ASP A 58 7.03 -3.94 -18.64
CA ASP A 58 8.31 -4.55 -19.03
C ASP A 58 9.49 -4.14 -18.14
N ASN A 59 9.44 -2.97 -17.49
CA ASN A 59 10.50 -2.50 -16.60
C ASN A 59 10.34 -3.06 -15.18
N LEU A 60 9.13 -3.42 -14.79
CA LEU A 60 8.79 -3.80 -13.43
C LEU A 60 8.58 -5.31 -13.27
N ALA A 61 8.13 -5.99 -14.33
CA ALA A 61 8.00 -7.44 -14.39
C ALA A 61 9.28 -8.21 -13.97
N PRO A 62 10.51 -7.78 -14.33
CA PRO A 62 11.72 -8.47 -13.87
C PRO A 62 11.94 -8.43 -12.36
N ILE A 63 11.38 -7.43 -11.68
CA ILE A 63 11.52 -7.19 -10.24
C ILE A 63 10.42 -7.92 -9.45
N LEU A 64 9.22 -8.04 -10.04
CA LEU A 64 8.03 -8.54 -9.35
C LEU A 64 7.64 -9.98 -9.65
N SER A 65 8.09 -10.54 -10.78
CA SER A 65 7.60 -11.84 -11.25
C SER A 65 8.46 -13.02 -10.76
N GLY A 66 7.77 -14.12 -10.43
CA GLY A 66 8.39 -15.37 -9.98
C GLY A 66 8.83 -15.35 -8.50
N GLU A 67 9.50 -16.42 -8.06
CA GLU A 67 10.06 -16.46 -6.71
C GLU A 67 11.31 -15.58 -6.62
N LYS A 68 11.13 -14.35 -6.11
CA LYS A 68 12.21 -13.39 -5.87
C LYS A 68 12.33 -13.08 -4.38
N ARG A 69 13.55 -12.75 -3.96
CA ARG A 69 13.84 -12.20 -2.63
C ARG A 69 14.29 -10.77 -2.82
N THR A 70 13.53 -9.83 -2.27
CA THR A 70 13.85 -8.40 -2.37
C THR A 70 14.40 -7.89 -1.05
N LEU A 71 15.55 -7.22 -1.10
CA LEU A 71 16.12 -6.50 0.05
C LEU A 71 15.75 -5.03 -0.09
N LEU A 72 14.97 -4.52 0.87
CA LEU A 72 14.57 -3.13 0.91
C LEU A 72 15.49 -2.33 1.86
N PHE A 73 16.26 -1.41 1.30
CA PHE A 73 17.08 -0.45 2.06
C PHE A 73 16.54 1.00 1.95
N LEU A 74 15.43 1.18 1.22
CA LEU A 74 14.75 2.46 1.09
C LEU A 74 13.87 2.72 2.32
N PRO A 75 13.81 3.96 2.83
CA PRO A 75 12.85 4.32 3.87
C PRO A 75 11.40 4.08 3.41
N MET A 76 10.53 3.59 4.30
CA MET A 76 9.09 3.40 4.04
C MET A 76 8.35 4.67 3.61
N ALA A 77 8.98 5.85 3.77
CA ALA A 77 8.48 7.12 3.26
C ALA A 77 8.55 7.20 1.71
N HIS A 78 9.34 6.35 1.05
CA HIS A 78 9.46 6.33 -0.40
C HIS A 78 8.33 5.47 -1.02
N VAL A 79 7.59 5.99 -2.00
CA VAL A 79 6.42 5.29 -2.59
C VAL A 79 6.76 3.90 -3.14
N PHE A 80 7.93 3.77 -3.77
CA PHE A 80 8.45 2.47 -4.26
C PHE A 80 8.68 1.45 -3.13
N ALA A 81 9.06 1.90 -1.93
CA ALA A 81 9.26 1.02 -0.77
C ALA A 81 7.94 0.54 -0.16
N ARG A 82 6.81 1.18 -0.47
CA ARG A 82 5.47 0.74 -0.02
C ARG A 82 4.82 -0.25 -0.98
N PHE A 83 5.47 -0.47 -2.12
CA PHE A 83 5.00 -1.32 -3.19
C PHE A 83 5.57 -2.75 -3.13
N ILE A 84 6.82 -2.86 -2.69
CA ILE A 84 7.60 -4.10 -2.57
C ILE A 84 7.45 -4.67 -1.17
#